data_AF-A0A3C0IS69-F1
#
_entry.id   AF-A0A3C0IS69-F1
#
_cell.length_a   1.000
_cell.length_b   1.000
_cell.length_c   1.000
_cell.angle_alpha   90.00
_cell.angle_beta   90.00
_cell.angle_gamma   90.00
#
_symmetry.space_group_name_H-M   'P 1'
#
loop_
_entity.id
_entity.type
_entity.pdbx_description
1 polymer ?
#
loop_
_entity_poly.entity_id
_entity_poly.type
_entity_poly.pdbx_seq_one_letter_code
_entity_poly.pdbx_strand_id
1 'polypeptide(L)'
;IGSLFPSRVAVAICSQIGIDVLVTLCSPTTVRFKTWMGGKLMRNVGNEGTFHYPKLDLIATALYNDDVFNLPEAHLRERDKIMHLRANLQHVAEEKSPFKNQMVHVHYELELPNTDVQEFKIHYQLPNEVVTKILQHEEIVPGVL
;
A
#
# COMPACT_ATOMS: atom_id res chain seq x y z
N ILE A 1 -5.47 15.87 6.78
CA ILE A 1 -6.24 15.07 7.76
C ILE A 1 -6.92 13.91 7.04
N GLY A 2 -7.78 14.19 6.03
CA GLY A 2 -8.61 13.17 5.38
C GLY A 2 -7.92 11.89 4.89
N SER A 3 -6.74 11.97 4.27
CA SER A 3 -6.07 10.77 3.73
C SER A 3 -5.09 10.08 4.68
N LEU A 4 -4.69 10.71 5.78
CA LEU A 4 -3.66 10.17 6.67
C LEU A 4 -4.15 8.90 7.39
N PHE A 5 -5.27 9.00 8.09
CA PHE A 5 -5.82 7.88 8.86
C PHE A 5 -6.27 6.73 7.96
N PRO A 6 -7.00 6.95 6.85
CA PRO A 6 -7.36 5.87 5.93
C PRO A 6 -6.15 5.20 5.30
N SER A 7 -5.10 5.94 4.93
CA SER A 7 -3.88 5.34 4.38
C SER A 7 -3.18 4.45 5.41
N ARG A 8 -3.15 4.87 6.68
CA ARG A 8 -2.58 4.07 7.77
C ARG A 8 -3.38 2.79 7.99
N VAL A 9 -4.71 2.92 8.04
CA VAL A 9 -5.64 1.79 8.16
C VAL A 9 -5.47 0.82 7.00
N ALA A 10 -5.35 1.31 5.76
CA ALA A 10 -5.13 0.46 4.59
C ALA A 10 -3.88 -0.42 4.74
N VAL A 11 -2.78 0.13 5.25
CA VAL A 11 -1.56 -0.65 5.53
C VAL A 11 -1.77 -1.61 6.71
N ALA A 12 -2.50 -1.21 7.74
CA ALA A 12 -2.78 -2.06 8.89
C ALA A 12 -3.59 -3.31 8.51
N ILE A 13 -4.67 -3.15 7.75
CA ILE A 13 -5.58 -4.26 7.38
C ILE A 13 -5.00 -5.22 6.35
N CYS A 14 -3.92 -4.87 5.64
CA CYS A 14 -3.25 -5.77 4.69
C CYS A 14 -2.91 -7.13 5.31
N SER A 15 -2.60 -7.17 6.62
CA SER A 15 -2.28 -8.40 7.32
C SER A 15 -3.47 -9.34 7.54
N GLN A 16 -4.70 -8.82 7.48
CA GLN A 16 -5.91 -9.64 7.58
C GLN A 16 -6.25 -10.32 6.26
N ILE A 17 -5.89 -9.69 5.13
CA ILE A 17 -6.26 -10.14 3.79
C ILE A 17 -5.09 -10.69 2.97
N GLY A 18 -3.90 -10.84 3.58
CA GLY A 18 -2.74 -11.44 2.91
C GLY A 18 -2.17 -10.62 1.74
N ILE A 19 -2.27 -9.29 1.79
CA ILE A 19 -1.58 -8.42 0.82
C ILE A 19 -0.15 -8.18 1.31
N ASP A 20 0.86 -8.57 0.51
CA ASP A 20 2.28 -8.32 0.84
C ASP A 20 2.78 -6.98 0.27
N VAL A 21 2.27 -6.64 -0.92
CA VAL A 21 2.69 -5.47 -1.69
C VAL A 21 1.51 -4.54 -1.90
N LEU A 22 1.66 -3.28 -1.49
CA LEU A 22 0.63 -2.25 -1.67
C LEU A 22 1.14 -1.15 -2.57
N VAL A 23 0.52 -1.00 -3.75
CA VAL A 23 0.74 0.13 -4.66
C VAL A 23 -0.30 1.21 -4.38
N THR A 24 0.11 2.48 -4.41
CA THR A 24 -0.75 3.62 -4.07
C THR A 24 -0.50 4.78 -5.04
N LEU A 25 -1.58 5.41 -5.49
CA LEU A 25 -1.53 6.66 -6.23
C LEU A 25 -1.79 7.82 -5.26
N CYS A 26 -0.82 8.69 -5.10
CA CYS A 26 -0.88 9.84 -4.21
C CYS A 26 -0.94 11.15 -4.99
N SER A 27 -1.76 12.10 -4.56
CA SER A 27 -1.58 13.50 -4.96
C SER A 27 -0.25 14.04 -4.43
N PRO A 28 0.30 15.14 -4.98
CA PRO A 28 1.54 15.75 -4.49
C PRO A 28 1.53 16.02 -2.99
N THR A 29 0.37 16.38 -2.44
CA THR A 29 0.19 16.68 -1.01
C THR A 29 0.18 15.46 -0.10
N THR A 30 0.00 14.25 -0.64
CA THR A 30 -0.14 13.00 0.13
C THR A 30 1.05 12.04 0.01
N VAL A 31 1.94 12.25 -0.96
CA VAL A 31 3.20 11.49 -1.13
C VAL A 31 3.99 11.41 0.18
N ARG A 32 4.10 12.54 0.90
CA ARG A 32 4.86 12.60 2.16
C ARG A 32 4.31 11.65 3.22
N PHE A 33 2.99 11.50 3.32
CA PHE A 33 2.38 10.63 4.34
C PHE A 33 2.61 9.18 3.98
N LYS A 34 2.42 8.85 2.71
CA LYS A 34 2.67 7.50 2.22
C LYS A 34 4.14 7.11 2.41
N THR A 35 5.07 8.04 2.22
CA THR A 35 6.49 7.83 2.52
C THR A 35 6.74 7.54 4.00
N TRP A 36 6.09 8.26 4.93
CA TRP A 36 6.20 7.96 6.37
C TRP A 36 5.70 6.56 6.73
N MET A 37 4.75 6.03 5.95
CA MET A 37 4.22 4.68 6.08
C MET A 37 5.04 3.64 5.29
N GLY A 38 6.28 3.97 4.90
CA GLY A 38 7.21 3.07 4.22
C GLY A 38 7.05 3.00 2.70
N GLY A 39 6.25 3.90 2.11
CA GLY A 39 6.06 3.95 0.66
C GLY A 39 7.31 4.45 -0.07
N LYS A 40 7.70 3.75 -1.13
CA LYS A 40 8.81 4.05 -2.02
C LYS A 40 8.29 4.58 -3.35
N LEU A 41 8.93 5.58 -3.93
CA LEU A 41 8.54 6.12 -5.25
C LEU A 41 8.80 5.09 -6.36
N MET A 42 7.82 4.85 -7.23
CA MET A 42 7.97 4.00 -8.42
C MET A 42 8.48 4.82 -9.61
N ARG A 43 9.79 5.02 -9.74
CA ARG A 43 10.36 5.84 -10.82
C ARG A 43 10.23 5.23 -12.21
N ASN A 44 10.10 3.91 -12.29
CA ASN A 44 10.08 3.13 -13.53
C ASN A 44 8.73 3.12 -14.27
N VAL A 45 7.74 3.91 -13.82
CA VAL A 45 6.40 3.98 -14.44
C VAL A 45 6.00 5.43 -14.71
N GLY A 46 5.20 5.66 -15.75
CA GLY A 46 4.76 7.02 -16.11
C GLY A 46 5.93 7.96 -16.42
N ASN A 47 5.87 9.18 -15.90
CA ASN A 47 6.97 10.14 -15.93
C ASN A 47 7.62 10.21 -14.55
N GLU A 48 8.65 9.40 -14.30
CA GLU A 48 9.33 9.30 -13.00
C GLU A 48 8.38 9.01 -11.83
N GLY A 49 7.38 8.16 -12.09
CA GLY A 49 6.32 7.80 -11.15
C GLY A 49 5.11 8.71 -11.17
N THR A 50 5.07 9.74 -12.02
CA THR A 50 3.93 10.66 -12.11
C THR A 50 3.01 10.38 -13.30
N PHE A 51 1.72 10.65 -13.10
CA PHE A 51 0.64 10.44 -14.07
C PHE A 51 -0.27 11.66 -14.09
N HIS A 52 -0.54 12.18 -15.29
CA HIS A 52 -1.52 13.25 -15.47
C HIS A 52 -2.91 12.64 -15.61
N TYR A 53 -3.87 13.11 -14.81
CA TYR A 53 -5.26 12.76 -15.02
C TYR A 53 -5.82 13.53 -16.23
N PRO A 54 -6.79 12.97 -16.97
CA PRO A 54 -7.45 13.65 -18.09
C PRO A 54 -8.24 14.91 -17.71
N LYS A 55 -8.39 15.19 -16.41
CA LYS A 55 -9.05 16.37 -15.86
C LYS A 55 -7.98 17.39 -15.45
N LEU A 56 -8.18 18.66 -15.82
CA LEU A 56 -7.21 19.75 -15.64
C LEU A 56 -6.56 19.76 -14.25
N ASP A 57 -5.22 19.84 -14.25
CA ASP A 57 -4.32 20.07 -13.10
C ASP A 57 -4.25 19.02 -12.00
N LEU A 58 -4.69 17.79 -12.26
CA LEU A 58 -4.52 16.67 -11.33
C LEU A 58 -3.36 15.77 -11.73
N ILE A 59 -2.38 15.65 -10.82
CA ILE A 59 -1.23 14.75 -10.94
C ILE A 59 -1.33 13.69 -9.85
N ALA A 60 -1.11 12.42 -10.20
CA ALA A 60 -0.84 11.35 -9.25
C ALA A 60 0.63 10.93 -9.31
N THR A 61 1.12 10.44 -8.19
CA THR A 61 2.45 9.86 -8.00
C THR A 61 2.29 8.44 -7.50
N ALA A 62 2.89 7.46 -8.17
CA ALA A 62 2.87 6.07 -7.79
C ALA A 62 3.93 5.78 -6.73
N LEU A 63 3.49 5.19 -5.62
CA LEU A 63 4.34 4.65 -4.57
C LEU A 63 4.00 3.18 -4.35
N TYR A 64 4.95 2.43 -3.81
CA TYR A 64 4.74 1.04 -3.42
C TYR A 64 5.33 0.76 -2.03
N ASN A 65 4.73 -0.18 -1.32
CA ASN A 65 5.32 -0.86 -0.17
C ASN A 65 5.49 -2.32 -0.57
N ASP A 66 6.71 -2.82 -0.54
CA ASP A 66 7.09 -4.20 -0.85
C ASP A 66 7.15 -5.12 0.39
N ASP A 67 7.13 -4.54 1.59
CA ASP A 67 6.95 -5.25 2.85
C ASP A 67 5.98 -4.47 3.75
N VAL A 68 4.68 -4.70 3.56
CA VAL A 68 3.66 -4.07 4.40
C VAL A 68 3.59 -4.69 5.79
N PHE A 69 4.13 -5.89 6.02
CA PHE A 69 4.07 -6.57 7.31
C PHE A 69 5.07 -5.99 8.30
N ASN A 70 6.35 -5.91 7.91
CA ASN A 70 7.41 -5.46 8.82
C ASN A 70 7.65 -3.96 8.74
N LEU A 71 7.31 -3.32 7.61
CA LEU A 71 7.45 -1.88 7.38
C LEU A 71 8.87 -1.35 7.72
N PRO A 72 9.94 -1.94 7.16
CA PRO A 72 11.32 -1.57 7.52
C PRO A 72 11.66 -0.11 7.20
N GLU A 73 11.06 0.44 6.14
CA GLU A 73 11.28 1.82 5.68
C GLU A 73 10.30 2.83 6.28
N ALA A 74 9.35 2.40 7.10
CA ALA A 74 8.40 3.31 7.72
C ALA A 74 9.07 4.11 8.84
N HIS A 75 8.66 5.37 8.99
CA HIS A 75 9.05 6.17 10.13
C HIS A 75 8.57 5.48 11.42
N LEU A 76 9.46 5.33 12.42
CA LEU A 76 9.21 4.60 13.67
C LEU A 76 7.83 4.89 14.26
N ARG A 77 7.48 6.17 14.43
CA ARG A 77 6.17 6.59 14.95
C ARG A 77 4.97 6.05 14.14
N GLU A 78 5.05 6.02 12.81
CA GLU A 78 3.93 5.50 12.00
C GLU A 78 3.94 3.96 11.99
N ARG A 79 5.12 3.32 12.01
CA ARG A 79 5.24 1.87 12.20
C ARG A 79 4.58 1.43 13.50
N ASP A 80 4.92 2.07 14.62
CA ASP A 80 4.36 1.75 15.94
C ASP A 80 2.84 1.91 15.96
N LYS A 81 2.32 2.98 15.34
CA LYS A 81 0.88 3.16 15.20
C LYS A 81 0.23 2.05 14.37
N ILE A 82 0.82 1.68 13.24
CA ILE A 82 0.29 0.59 12.39
C ILE A 82 0.30 -0.74 13.15
N MET A 83 1.38 -1.06 13.87
CA MET A 83 1.47 -2.26 14.70
C MET A 83 0.44 -2.23 15.83
N HIS A 84 0.23 -1.08 16.47
CA HIS A 84 -0.82 -0.91 17.47
C HIS A 84 -2.22 -1.14 16.88
N LEU A 85 -2.51 -0.59 15.69
CA LEU A 85 -3.80 -0.82 15.00
C LEU A 85 -4.03 -2.32 14.73
N ARG A 86 -2.98 -3.06 14.36
CA ARG A 86 -3.07 -4.51 14.13
C ARG A 86 -3.32 -5.31 15.41
N ALA A 87 -2.72 -4.90 16.52
CA ALA A 87 -2.92 -5.54 17.81
C ALA A 87 -4.27 -5.16 18.46
N ASN A 88 -4.87 -4.03 18.04
CA ASN A 88 -6.08 -3.47 18.61
C ASN A 88 -7.04 -3.09 17.49
N LEU A 89 -7.67 -4.08 16.85
CA LEU A 89 -8.53 -3.83 15.68
C LEU A 89 -9.78 -3.00 15.99
N GLN A 90 -10.25 -3.05 17.24
CA GLN A 90 -11.43 -2.35 17.73
C GLN A 90 -11.05 -1.47 18.91
N HIS A 91 -11.00 -0.15 18.71
CA HIS A 91 -10.70 0.79 19.79
C HIS A 91 -11.07 2.22 19.42
N VAL A 92 -11.00 3.10 20.41
CA VAL A 92 -11.16 4.55 20.25
C VAL A 92 -9.86 5.23 20.66
N ALA A 93 -9.41 6.21 19.90
CA ALA A 93 -8.17 6.93 20.18
C ALA A 93 -8.29 8.44 19.92
N GLU A 94 -7.60 9.23 20.74
CA GLU A 94 -7.36 10.64 20.46
C GLU A 94 -6.06 10.82 19.68
N GLU A 95 -6.18 11.28 18.44
CA GLU A 95 -5.07 11.41 17.50
C GLU A 95 -4.74 12.88 17.24
N LYS A 96 -3.49 13.26 17.45
CA LYS A 96 -3.01 14.61 17.10
C LYS A 96 -2.85 14.74 15.59
N SER A 97 -3.49 15.75 15.00
CA SER A 97 -3.24 16.11 13.60
C SER A 97 -1.78 16.53 13.42
N PRO A 98 -1.05 15.99 12.43
CA PRO A 98 0.32 16.43 12.17
C PRO A 98 0.42 17.79 11.46
N PHE A 99 -0.70 18.40 11.06
CA PHE A 99 -0.72 19.71 10.35
C PHE A 99 -1.40 20.82 11.15
N LYS A 100 -2.20 20.46 12.15
CA LYS A 100 -2.96 21.40 12.97
C LYS A 100 -2.73 21.02 14.42
N ASN A 101 -2.66 21.99 15.31
CA ASN A 101 -2.62 21.69 16.74
C ASN A 101 -4.02 21.31 17.27
N GLN A 102 -4.59 20.26 16.68
CA GLN A 102 -5.94 19.78 16.90
C GLN A 102 -5.90 18.30 17.21
N MET A 103 -6.63 17.90 18.25
CA MET A 103 -6.92 16.50 18.56
C MET A 103 -8.15 16.05 17.78
N VAL A 104 -8.09 14.84 17.24
CA VAL A 104 -9.17 14.19 16.50
C VAL A 104 -9.55 12.92 17.25
N HIS A 105 -10.83 12.76 17.57
CA HIS A 105 -11.35 11.54 18.17
C HIS A 105 -11.66 10.54 17.04
N VAL A 106 -10.96 9.40 17.02
CA VAL A 106 -11.06 8.40 15.95
C VAL A 106 -11.59 7.10 16.53
N HIS A 107 -12.66 6.60 15.93
CA HIS A 107 -13.22 5.29 16.21
C HIS A 107 -12.67 4.32 15.17
N TYR A 108 -11.88 3.36 15.61
CA TYR A 108 -11.27 2.34 14.77
C TYR A 108 -12.08 1.06 14.87
N GLU A 109 -12.70 0.68 13.75
CA GLU A 109 -13.40 -0.60 13.55
C GLU A 109 -12.75 -1.31 12.37
N LEU A 110 -11.65 -2.02 12.63
CA LEU A 110 -10.74 -2.51 11.59
C LEU A 110 -10.83 -4.01 11.34
N GLU A 111 -11.58 -4.74 12.18
CA GLU A 111 -11.76 -6.19 12.00
C GLU A 111 -12.62 -6.45 10.77
N LEU A 112 -12.06 -7.18 9.82
CA LEU A 112 -12.75 -7.57 8.60
C LEU A 112 -13.36 -8.97 8.78
N PRO A 113 -14.69 -9.11 8.69
CA PRO A 113 -15.34 -10.41 8.81
C PRO A 113 -14.98 -11.31 7.62
N ASN A 114 -14.86 -12.62 7.87
CA ASN A 114 -14.66 -13.65 6.85
C ASN A 114 -13.41 -13.42 5.96
N THR A 115 -12.29 -13.05 6.57
CA THR A 115 -11.02 -12.88 5.83
C THR A 115 -10.22 -14.16 5.77
N ASP A 116 -9.58 -14.40 4.62
CA ASP A 116 -8.57 -15.43 4.41
C ASP A 116 -7.31 -14.76 3.87
N VAL A 117 -6.17 -15.01 4.52
CA VAL A 117 -4.86 -14.50 4.10
C VAL A 117 -4.37 -15.17 2.80
N GLN A 118 -5.00 -16.26 2.37
CA GLN A 118 -4.69 -16.95 1.13
C GLN A 118 -5.59 -16.53 -0.04
N GLU A 119 -6.64 -15.73 0.19
CA GLU A 119 -7.64 -15.34 -0.83
C GLU A 119 -7.01 -14.81 -2.12
N PHE A 120 -5.98 -13.97 -1.99
CA PHE A 120 -5.29 -13.33 -3.12
C PHE A 120 -3.98 -14.00 -3.52
N LYS A 121 -3.65 -15.16 -2.94
CA LYS A 121 -2.46 -15.93 -3.30
C LYS A 121 -2.79 -16.85 -4.47
N ILE A 122 -2.77 -16.28 -5.68
CA ILE A 122 -3.03 -17.04 -6.90
C ILE A 122 -1.81 -17.89 -7.24
N HIS A 123 -1.96 -19.21 -7.17
CA HIS A 123 -0.97 -20.15 -7.68
C HIS A 123 -1.09 -20.24 -9.20
N TYR A 124 -0.35 -19.39 -9.92
CA TYR A 124 -0.21 -19.54 -11.36
C TYR A 124 0.64 -20.78 -11.66
N GLN A 125 -0.01 -21.84 -12.18
CA GLN A 125 0.71 -22.90 -12.88
C GLN A 125 1.07 -22.36 -14.26
N LEU A 126 2.28 -21.81 -14.39
CA LEU A 126 2.79 -21.45 -15.71
C LEU A 126 2.93 -22.73 -16.56
N PRO A 127 2.49 -22.73 -17.82
CA PRO A 127 2.77 -23.83 -18.73
C PRO A 127 4.28 -24.09 -18.80
N ASN A 128 4.69 -25.36 -18.82
CA ASN A 128 6.11 -25.76 -18.83
C ASN A 128 6.92 -25.08 -19.94
N GLU A 129 6.29 -24.78 -21.08
CA GLU A 129 6.93 -24.06 -22.19
C GLU A 129 7.32 -22.63 -21.82
N VAL A 130 6.47 -21.92 -21.06
CA VAL A 130 6.75 -20.56 -20.59
C VAL A 130 7.87 -20.58 -19.54
N VAL A 131 7.83 -21.54 -18.61
CA VAL A 131 8.87 -21.72 -17.58
C VAL A 131 10.22 -21.99 -18.24
N THR A 132 10.25 -22.84 -19.27
CA THR A 132 11.48 -23.19 -20.01
C THR A 132 12.06 -21.97 -20.72
N LYS A 133 11.22 -21.16 -21.37
CA LYS A 133 11.65 -19.92 -22.03
C LYS A 133 12.21 -18.87 -21.05
N ILE A 134 11.58 -18.72 -19.87
CA ILE A 134 12.08 -17.82 -18.82
C ILE A 134 13.47 -18.26 -18.34
N LEU A 135 13.65 -19.56 -18.07
CA LEU A 135 14.92 -20.11 -17.59
C LEU A 135 16.03 -20.07 -18.65
N GLN A 136 15.66 -20.00 -19.93
CA GLN A 136 16.60 -19.88 -21.05
C GLN A 136 16.85 -18.43 -21.49
N HIS A 137 16.28 -17.43 -20.80
CA HIS A 137 16.33 -16.01 -21.17
C HIS A 137 15.82 -15.72 -22.61
N GLU A 138 14.85 -16.50 -23.09
CA GLU A 138 14.21 -16.26 -24.39
C GLU A 138 13.04 -15.28 -24.27
N GLU A 139 12.82 -14.45 -25.30
CA GLU A 139 11.71 -13.49 -25.33
C GLU A 139 10.34 -14.20 -25.36
N ILE A 140 9.47 -13.82 -24.42
CA ILE A 140 8.06 -14.24 -24.43
C ILE A 140 7.29 -13.24 -25.28
N VAL A 141 6.86 -13.65 -26.47
CA VAL A 141 6.03 -12.82 -27.35
C VAL A 141 4.63 -12.69 -26.72
N PRO A 142 4.13 -11.47 -26.46
CA PRO A 142 2.81 -11.28 -25.87
C PRO A 142 1.73 -11.54 -26.92
N GLY A 143 0.92 -12.58 -26.73
CA GLY A 143 -0.17 -12.92 -27.65
C GLY A 143 -0.66 -14.37 -27.62
N VAL A 144 -0.03 -15.24 -26.83
CA VAL A 144 -0.50 -16.62 -26.62
C VAL A 144 -0.81 -16.80 -25.14
N LEU A 145 -1.93 -16.24 -24.70
CA LEU A 145 -2.67 -16.64 -23.51
C LEU A 145 -4.12 -16.86 -23.93
#